data_AF-A0A1E1JY84-F1
#
_entry.id   AF-A0A1E1JY84-F1
#
_cell.length_a   1.000
_cell.length_b   1.000
_cell.length_c   1.000
_cell.angle_alpha   90.00
_cell.angle_beta   90.00
_cell.angle_gamma   90.00
#
_symmetry.space_group_name_H-M   'P 1'
#
loop_
_entity.id
_entity.type
_entity.pdbx_description
1 polymer ?
#
loop_
_entity_poly.entity_id
_entity_poly.type
_entity_poly.pdbx_seq_one_letter_code
_entity_poly.pdbx_strand_id
1 'polypeptide(L)'
;MRILKYARVTLETYSDVRRVSKEIWSGHRALFLPETQPGEAEDVLDIDLILHFGMVALGDDGVPADSAALKKLGLPATFSTWLDIETAWRGMKNKFSDATTLVSDDAGNYFCEFRLYSSLAESLLTESLREKAGHVASQHVPQVQKIPN
;
A
#
# COMPACT_ATOMS: atom_id res chain seq x y z
N MET A 1 17.58 -4.17 2.85
CA MET A 1 16.23 -3.65 2.51
C MET A 1 16.20 -2.16 2.77
N ARG A 2 15.80 -1.35 1.78
CA ARG A 2 15.64 0.11 1.90
C ARG A 2 14.14 0.42 1.86
N ILE A 3 13.65 1.21 2.80
CA ILE A 3 12.24 1.64 2.83
C ILE A 3 12.19 3.09 2.36
N LEU A 4 11.34 3.38 1.39
CA LEU A 4 11.15 4.70 0.81
C LEU A 4 9.72 5.16 1.04
N LYS A 5 9.56 6.36 1.60
CA LYS A 5 8.24 6.95 1.84
C LYS A 5 7.80 7.74 0.62
N TYR A 6 6.65 7.38 0.07
CA TYR A 6 5.94 8.24 -0.88
C TYR A 6 5.28 9.40 -0.12
N ALA A 7 5.86 10.60 -0.22
CA ALA A 7 5.54 11.73 0.66
C ALA A 7 4.42 12.65 0.12
N ARG A 8 3.83 12.34 -1.03
CA ARG A 8 2.84 13.21 -1.67
C ARG A 8 1.46 13.03 -1.04
N VAL A 9 0.68 14.11 -1.06
CA VAL A 9 -0.74 14.07 -0.69
C VAL A 9 -1.50 13.18 -1.68
N THR A 10 -2.32 12.30 -1.15
CA THR A 10 -3.18 11.41 -1.94
C THR A 10 -4.63 11.67 -1.60
N LEU A 11 -5.49 11.59 -2.60
CA LEU A 11 -6.94 11.69 -2.46
C LEU A 11 -7.55 10.29 -2.34
N GLU A 12 -8.73 10.22 -1.75
CA GLU A 12 -9.45 8.96 -1.55
C GLU A 12 -10.34 8.60 -2.76
N THR A 13 -9.85 8.84 -3.97
CA THR A 13 -10.59 8.59 -5.21
C THR A 13 -9.94 7.51 -6.05
N TYR A 14 -10.75 6.82 -6.85
CA TYR A 14 -10.26 5.76 -7.73
C TYR A 14 -9.17 6.22 -8.70
N SER A 15 -9.37 7.36 -9.34
CA SER A 15 -8.38 7.92 -10.28
C SER A 15 -7.07 8.24 -9.57
N ASP A 16 -7.14 8.76 -8.35
CA ASP A 16 -5.95 9.11 -7.58
C ASP A 16 -5.18 7.88 -7.12
N VAL A 17 -5.86 6.87 -6.57
CA VAL A 17 -5.19 5.64 -6.11
C VAL A 17 -4.47 4.92 -7.25
N ARG A 18 -5.06 4.91 -8.46
CA ARG A 18 -4.40 4.39 -9.66
C ARG A 18 -3.19 5.22 -10.07
N ARG A 19 -3.34 6.54 -10.11
CA ARG A 19 -2.23 7.47 -10.40
C ARG A 19 -1.07 7.22 -9.43
N VAL A 20 -1.34 7.18 -8.14
CA VAL A 20 -0.33 6.95 -7.09
C VAL A 20 0.34 5.59 -7.26
N SER A 21 -0.42 4.53 -7.54
CA SER A 21 0.15 3.20 -7.75
C SER A 21 1.10 3.17 -8.95
N LYS A 22 0.70 3.80 -10.08
CA LYS A 22 1.57 3.93 -11.27
C LYS A 22 2.82 4.76 -10.99
N GLU A 23 2.67 5.87 -10.28
CA GLU A 23 3.80 6.71 -9.88
C GLU A 23 4.79 5.92 -9.03
N ILE A 24 4.32 5.18 -8.02
CA ILE A 24 5.22 4.38 -7.20
C ILE A 24 5.94 3.32 -8.05
N TRP A 25 5.20 2.60 -8.90
CA TRP A 25 5.78 1.57 -9.77
C TRP A 25 6.72 2.11 -10.84
N SER A 26 6.58 3.37 -11.25
CA SER A 26 7.49 4.00 -12.20
C SER A 26 8.93 4.10 -11.68
N GLY A 27 9.13 4.02 -10.36
CA GLY A 27 10.45 4.08 -9.76
C GLY A 27 11.13 5.44 -9.88
N HIS A 28 10.46 6.49 -10.39
CA HIS A 28 11.08 7.81 -10.55
C HIS A 28 11.63 8.30 -9.21
N ARG A 29 12.96 8.42 -9.13
CA ARG A 29 13.68 8.73 -7.88
C ARG A 29 13.16 10.00 -7.19
N ALA A 30 12.77 11.00 -7.96
CA ALA A 30 12.24 12.28 -7.47
C ALA A 30 10.92 12.15 -6.68
N LEU A 31 10.23 11.00 -6.75
CA LEU A 31 9.05 10.72 -5.94
C LEU A 31 9.38 10.32 -4.49
N PHE A 32 10.61 9.88 -4.25
CA PHE A 32 11.03 9.24 -2.99
C PHE A 32 12.21 9.93 -2.32
N LEU A 33 13.07 10.58 -3.09
CA LEU A 33 14.33 11.17 -2.65
C LEU A 33 14.42 12.64 -3.09
N PRO A 34 15.20 13.47 -2.37
CA PRO A 34 15.42 14.87 -2.73
C PRO A 34 15.92 15.04 -4.17
N GLU A 35 15.64 16.17 -4.81
CA GLU A 35 16.09 16.47 -6.17
C GLU A 35 17.61 16.24 -6.34
N THR A 36 17.97 15.66 -7.48
CA THR A 36 19.36 15.43 -7.87
C THR A 36 20.03 16.75 -8.24
N GLN A 37 21.36 16.79 -8.19
CA GLN A 37 22.10 17.98 -8.63
C GLN A 37 22.09 18.10 -10.16
N PRO A 38 22.20 19.32 -10.72
CA PRO A 38 22.29 19.51 -12.17
C PRO A 38 23.44 18.69 -12.76
N GLY A 39 23.13 17.75 -13.66
CA GLY A 39 24.11 16.88 -14.33
C GLY A 39 24.15 15.43 -13.84
N GLU A 40 23.42 15.08 -12.76
CA GLU A 40 23.20 13.69 -12.38
C GLU A 40 22.14 13.06 -13.30
N ALA A 41 22.40 11.84 -13.77
CA ALA A 41 21.43 11.08 -14.56
C ALA A 41 20.18 10.76 -13.72
N GLU A 42 19.02 10.73 -14.38
CA GLU A 42 17.77 10.33 -13.71
C GLU A 42 17.82 8.82 -13.44
N ASP A 43 18.06 8.44 -12.18
CA ASP A 43 18.00 7.05 -11.77
C ASP A 43 16.53 6.58 -11.65
N VAL A 44 16.25 5.39 -12.18
CA VAL A 44 14.99 4.67 -11.97
C VAL A 44 15.23 3.63 -10.88
N LEU A 45 14.44 3.71 -9.81
CA LEU A 45 14.48 2.76 -8.70
C LEU A 45 13.64 1.53 -9.06
N ASP A 46 14.23 0.34 -9.00
CA ASP A 46 13.45 -0.88 -9.05
C ASP A 46 12.71 -1.06 -7.71
N ILE A 47 11.38 -0.98 -7.77
CA ILE A 47 10.52 -1.14 -6.59
C ILE A 47 10.11 -2.61 -6.52
N ASP A 48 10.48 -3.26 -5.42
CA ASP A 48 10.13 -4.67 -5.17
C ASP A 48 8.76 -4.85 -4.52
N LEU A 49 8.30 -3.85 -3.75
CA LEU A 49 7.12 -3.97 -2.89
C LEU A 49 6.52 -2.60 -2.60
N ILE A 50 5.19 -2.50 -2.68
CA ILE A 50 4.42 -1.41 -2.07
C ILE A 50 3.84 -1.89 -0.75
N LEU A 51 4.13 -1.17 0.34
CA LEU A 51 3.56 -1.43 1.66
C LEU A 51 2.67 -0.24 2.07
N HIS A 52 1.35 -0.47 2.13
CA HIS A 52 0.40 0.52 2.65
C HIS A 52 0.37 0.46 4.17
N PHE A 53 0.34 1.63 4.81
CA PHE A 53 0.13 1.74 6.26
C PHE A 53 -1.20 2.44 6.51
N GLY A 54 -2.15 1.73 7.11
CA GLY A 54 -3.45 2.24 7.51
C GLY A 54 -3.55 2.35 9.04
N MET A 55 -4.33 3.32 9.53
CA MET A 55 -4.71 3.36 10.94
C MET A 55 -6.08 2.70 11.12
N VAL A 56 -6.25 1.93 12.19
CA VAL A 56 -7.57 1.47 12.62
C VAL A 56 -8.09 2.42 13.69
N ALA A 57 -9.14 3.17 13.36
CA ALA A 57 -9.90 3.96 14.31
C ALA A 57 -11.07 3.10 14.83
N LEU A 58 -11.07 2.77 16.12
CA LEU A 58 -12.15 2.00 16.72
C LEU A 58 -13.41 2.86 16.79
N GLY A 59 -14.47 2.46 16.07
CA GLY A 59 -15.78 3.13 16.09
C GLY A 59 -15.95 4.26 15.07
N ASP A 60 -14.97 4.51 14.21
CA ASP A 60 -15.12 5.35 13.02
C ASP A 60 -14.79 4.52 11.78
N ASP A 61 -15.86 4.09 11.14
CA ASP A 61 -15.85 3.30 9.93
C ASP A 61 -15.48 4.14 8.70
N GLY A 62 -15.45 5.48 8.80
CA GLY A 62 -15.18 6.36 7.68
C GLY A 62 -16.27 6.30 6.60
N VAL A 63 -15.93 6.79 5.40
CA VAL A 63 -16.84 6.84 4.24
C VAL A 63 -16.49 5.71 3.26
N PRO A 64 -17.48 4.95 2.75
CA PRO A 64 -17.24 3.97 1.70
C PRO A 64 -16.60 4.62 0.47
N ALA A 65 -15.53 4.02 -0.03
CA ALA A 65 -14.90 4.49 -1.26
C ALA A 65 -15.77 4.16 -2.48
N ASP A 66 -15.86 5.07 -3.45
CA ASP A 66 -16.54 4.82 -4.72
C ASP A 66 -15.75 3.81 -5.57
N SER A 67 -16.18 2.55 -5.52
CA SER A 67 -15.63 1.43 -6.27
C SER A 67 -16.39 1.10 -7.57
N ALA A 68 -17.37 1.92 -7.98
CA ALA A 68 -18.17 1.63 -9.16
C ALA A 68 -17.32 1.52 -10.44
N ALA A 69 -16.24 2.29 -10.52
CA ALA A 69 -15.29 2.23 -11.63
C ALA A 69 -14.47 0.92 -11.65
N LEU A 70 -14.07 0.39 -10.49
CA LEU A 70 -13.34 -0.88 -10.38
C LEU A 70 -14.20 -2.07 -10.81
N LYS A 71 -15.46 -2.09 -10.36
CA LYS A 71 -16.40 -3.19 -10.65
C LYS A 71 -16.63 -3.38 -12.16
N LYS A 72 -16.51 -2.31 -12.95
CA LYS A 72 -16.66 -2.35 -14.42
C LYS A 72 -15.46 -2.97 -15.15
N LEU A 73 -14.32 -3.17 -14.48
CA LEU A 73 -13.10 -3.67 -15.10
C LEU A 73 -13.02 -5.20 -15.20
N GLY A 74 -13.97 -5.94 -14.65
CA GLY A 74 -13.96 -7.41 -14.69
C GLY A 74 -12.80 -8.04 -13.92
N LEU A 75 -12.27 -7.33 -12.92
CA LEU A 75 -11.19 -7.81 -12.06
C LEU A 75 -11.68 -8.91 -11.11
N PRO A 76 -10.78 -9.76 -10.60
CA PRO A 76 -11.10 -10.73 -9.57
C PRO A 76 -11.77 -10.07 -8.34
N ALA A 77 -12.69 -10.80 -7.70
CA ALA A 77 -13.32 -10.33 -6.46
C ALA A 77 -12.32 -10.20 -5.30
N THR A 78 -11.26 -11.01 -5.32
CA THR A 78 -10.23 -11.05 -4.28
C THR A 78 -8.85 -11.07 -4.92
N PHE A 79 -7.89 -10.42 -4.25
CA PHE A 79 -6.48 -10.47 -4.60
C PHE A 79 -5.68 -11.06 -3.44
N SER A 80 -4.52 -11.65 -3.76
CA SER A 80 -3.56 -12.10 -2.77
C SER A 80 -2.24 -11.35 -2.97
N THR A 81 -1.56 -11.07 -1.86
CA THR A 81 -0.17 -10.65 -1.90
C THR A 81 0.75 -11.86 -2.13
N TRP A 82 1.89 -11.64 -2.78
CA TRP A 82 2.94 -12.65 -2.91
C TRP A 82 3.69 -12.87 -1.59
N LEU A 83 3.65 -11.89 -0.68
CA LEU A 83 4.33 -11.99 0.61
C LEU A 83 3.70 -13.07 1.49
N ASP A 84 4.55 -13.90 2.09
CA ASP A 84 4.16 -14.78 3.19
C ASP A 84 3.98 -13.95 4.47
N ILE A 85 2.77 -13.41 4.64
CA ILE A 85 2.39 -12.55 5.77
C ILE A 85 2.51 -13.29 7.10
N GLU A 86 2.18 -14.58 7.13
CA GLU A 86 2.29 -15.43 8.33
C GLU A 86 3.75 -15.53 8.80
N THR A 87 4.67 -15.84 7.89
CA THR A 87 6.10 -15.90 8.20
C THR A 87 6.64 -14.53 8.63
N ALA A 88 6.24 -13.45 7.95
CA ALA A 88 6.64 -12.09 8.33
C ALA A 88 6.12 -11.70 9.73
N TRP A 89 4.86 -12.03 10.04
CA TRP A 89 4.23 -11.79 11.34
C TRP A 89 4.93 -12.58 12.45
N ARG A 90 5.22 -13.87 12.25
CA ARG A 90 5.95 -14.69 13.23
C ARG A 90 7.33 -14.10 13.54
N GLY A 91 8.06 -13.65 12.53
CA GLY A 91 9.35 -12.98 12.72
C GLY A 91 9.24 -11.72 13.58
N MET A 92 8.20 -10.91 13.35
CA MET A 92 7.92 -9.72 14.15
C MET A 92 7.50 -10.07 15.58
N LYS A 93 6.62 -11.05 15.77
CA LYS A 93 6.16 -11.50 17.10
C LYS A 93 7.29 -12.10 17.93
N ASN A 94 8.22 -12.82 17.30
CA ASN A 94 9.42 -13.34 17.99
C ASN A 94 10.35 -12.22 18.45
N LYS A 95 10.47 -11.14 17.67
CA LYS A 95 11.32 -9.98 18.00
C LYS A 95 10.66 -9.05 19.03
N PHE A 96 9.34 -8.93 18.98
CA PHE A 96 8.54 -8.07 19.84
C PHE A 96 7.44 -8.91 20.50
N SER A 97 7.83 -9.79 21.42
CA SER A 97 6.93 -10.72 22.12
C SER A 97 5.78 -10.01 22.81
N ASP A 98 6.02 -8.79 23.29
CA ASP A 98 5.09 -8.03 24.11
C ASP A 98 4.12 -7.20 23.27
N ALA A 99 4.34 -7.10 21.96
CA ALA A 99 3.43 -6.41 21.06
C ALA A 99 2.16 -7.24 20.81
N THR A 100 1.00 -6.62 20.95
CA THR A 100 -0.29 -7.21 20.54
C THR A 100 -0.43 -7.10 19.03
N THR A 101 -0.30 -8.22 18.33
CA THR A 101 -0.32 -8.29 16.87
C THR A 101 -1.00 -9.57 16.38
N LEU A 102 -1.61 -9.51 15.21
CA LEU A 102 -2.28 -10.63 14.55
C LEU A 102 -2.15 -10.51 13.03
N VAL A 103 -2.35 -11.61 12.32
CA VAL A 103 -2.56 -11.61 10.87
C VAL A 103 -4.05 -11.37 10.59
N SER A 104 -4.36 -10.42 9.72
CA SER A 104 -5.72 -10.13 9.27
C SER A 104 -5.92 -10.69 7.87
N ASP A 105 -7.02 -11.40 7.65
CA ASP A 105 -7.48 -11.85 6.33
C ASP A 105 -8.35 -10.80 5.62
N ASP A 106 -8.80 -9.79 6.36
CA ASP A 106 -9.63 -8.69 5.88
C ASP A 106 -8.92 -7.33 6.10
N ALA A 107 -8.96 -6.46 5.08
CA ALA A 107 -8.48 -5.09 5.16
C ALA A 107 -9.58 -4.07 5.54
N GLY A 108 -10.80 -4.54 5.82
CA GLY A 108 -12.00 -3.76 6.11
C GLY A 108 -12.84 -3.48 4.87
N ASN A 109 -13.89 -2.67 4.99
CA ASN A 109 -14.79 -2.32 3.86
C ASN A 109 -14.64 -0.86 3.39
N TYR A 110 -13.52 -0.23 3.73
CA TYR A 110 -13.35 1.23 3.63
C TYR A 110 -12.11 1.59 2.81
N PHE A 111 -11.55 2.78 3.03
CA PHE A 111 -10.47 3.28 2.20
C PHE A 111 -9.22 2.38 2.19
N CYS A 112 -8.88 1.71 3.29
CA CYS A 112 -7.70 0.84 3.35
C CYS A 112 -7.82 -0.38 2.41
N GLU A 113 -8.99 -1.03 2.39
CA GLU A 113 -9.28 -2.13 1.47
C GLU A 113 -9.35 -1.64 0.03
N PHE A 114 -10.06 -0.54 -0.22
CA PHE A 114 -10.12 0.09 -1.54
C PHE A 114 -8.73 0.42 -2.10
N ARG A 115 -7.85 0.98 -1.26
CA ARG A 115 -6.46 1.30 -1.61
C ARG A 115 -5.66 0.04 -1.92
N LEU A 116 -5.72 -0.96 -1.04
CA LEU A 116 -5.02 -2.23 -1.24
C LEU A 116 -5.47 -2.93 -2.52
N TYR A 117 -6.78 -3.09 -2.71
CA TYR A 117 -7.37 -3.70 -3.90
C TYR A 117 -6.95 -2.97 -5.17
N SER A 118 -7.08 -1.65 -5.20
CA SER A 118 -6.73 -0.84 -6.37
C SER A 118 -5.25 -0.91 -6.72
N SER A 119 -4.36 -0.91 -5.72
CA SER A 119 -2.92 -1.05 -5.95
C SER A 119 -2.54 -2.44 -6.45
N LEU A 120 -3.17 -3.50 -5.94
CA LEU A 120 -2.99 -4.87 -6.47
C LEU A 120 -3.49 -4.97 -7.91
N ALA A 121 -4.67 -4.41 -8.20
CA ALA A 121 -5.27 -4.41 -9.52
C ALA A 121 -4.39 -3.70 -10.58
N GLU A 122 -3.68 -2.63 -10.21
CA GLU A 122 -2.88 -1.86 -11.17
C GLU A 122 -1.84 -2.72 -11.90
N SER A 123 -1.24 -3.68 -11.21
CA SER A 123 -0.28 -4.63 -11.80
C SER A 123 -0.90 -5.56 -12.85
N LEU A 124 -2.20 -5.85 -12.77
CA LEU A 124 -2.92 -6.65 -13.76
C LEU A 124 -3.45 -5.81 -14.92
N LEU A 125 -3.75 -4.53 -14.66
CA LEU A 125 -4.30 -3.60 -15.64
C LEU A 125 -3.24 -2.99 -16.56
N THR A 126 -1.96 -3.01 -16.17
CA THR A 126 -0.85 -2.44 -16.92
C THR A 126 0.14 -3.55 -17.28
N GLU A 127 0.32 -3.80 -18.59
CA GLU A 127 1.11 -4.93 -19.09
C GLU A 127 2.55 -4.93 -18.57
N SER A 128 3.20 -3.77 -18.54
CA SER A 128 4.57 -3.62 -18.03
C SER A 128 4.72 -3.88 -16.53
N LEU A 129 3.61 -3.95 -15.78
CA LEU A 129 3.60 -4.19 -14.33
C LEU A 129 3.17 -5.62 -13.97
N ARG A 130 2.95 -6.48 -14.96
CA ARG A 130 2.42 -7.84 -14.73
C ARG A 130 3.31 -8.69 -13.83
N GLU A 131 4.63 -8.51 -13.91
CA GLU A 131 5.59 -9.18 -13.04
C GLU A 131 5.52 -8.72 -11.57
N LYS A 132 4.94 -7.56 -11.30
CA LYS A 132 4.72 -7.02 -9.95
C LYS A 132 3.39 -7.47 -9.35
N ALA A 133 2.69 -8.42 -9.97
CA ALA A 133 1.42 -8.94 -9.47
C ALA A 133 1.58 -9.55 -8.06
N GLY A 134 0.81 -9.03 -7.10
CA GLY A 134 0.89 -9.45 -5.70
C GLY A 134 2.00 -8.76 -4.90
N HIS A 135 2.83 -7.89 -5.50
CA HIS A 135 3.89 -7.14 -4.79
C HIS A 135 3.36 -5.92 -4.03
N VAL A 136 2.16 -6.05 -3.45
CA VAL A 136 1.55 -5.03 -2.60
C VAL A 136 1.05 -5.72 -1.33
N ALA A 137 1.28 -5.10 -0.17
CA ALA A 137 0.72 -5.52 1.10
C ALA A 137 0.22 -4.32 1.90
N SER A 138 -0.54 -4.59 2.96
CA SER A 138 -1.03 -3.57 3.88
C SER A 138 -0.69 -3.97 5.31
N GLN A 139 -0.40 -2.97 6.14
CA GLN A 139 -0.25 -3.10 7.57
C GLN A 139 -1.14 -2.08 8.26
N HIS A 140 -2.02 -2.57 9.13
CA HIS A 140 -2.78 -1.73 10.03
C HIS A 140 -2.00 -1.48 11.32
N VAL A 141 -2.02 -0.23 11.78
CA VAL A 141 -1.49 0.16 13.10
C VAL A 141 -2.62 0.74 13.96
N PRO A 142 -2.63 0.47 15.28
CA PRO A 142 -3.64 1.02 16.16
C PRO A 142 -3.49 2.55 16.24
N GLN A 143 -4.61 3.26 16.32
CA GLN A 143 -4.59 4.68 16.65
C GLN A 143 -4.05 4.83 18.09
N VAL A 144 -2.92 5.53 18.23
CA VAL A 144 -2.40 5.86 19.56
C VAL A 144 -3.36 6.85 20.21
N GLN A 145 -4.09 6.42 21.25
CA GLN A 145 -4.70 7.38 22.16
C GLN A 145 -3.56 8.22 22.73
N LYS A 146 -3.59 9.53 22.50
CA LYS A 146 -2.64 10.46 23.12
C LYS A 146 -2.63 10.16 24.62
N ILE A 147 -1.49 9.73 25.15
CA ILE A 147 -1.29 9.71 26.61
C ILE A 147 -1.38 11.19 27.02
N PRO A 148 -2.36 11.60 27.84
CA PRO A 148 -2.40 12.96 28.33
C PRO A 148 -1.10 13.22 29.11
N ASN A 149 -0.39 14.29 28.73
CA ASN A 149 0.79 14.78 29.45
C ASN A 149 0.44 15.12 30.90
#